data_AF-B8MQC5-F1
#
_entry.id   AF-B8MQC5-F1
#
_cell.length_a   1.000
_cell.length_b   1.000
_cell.length_c   1.000
_cell.angle_alpha   90.00
_cell.angle_beta   90.00
_cell.angle_gamma   90.00
#
_symmetry.space_group_name_H-M   'P 1'
#
loop_
_entity.id
_entity.type
_entity.pdbx_description
1 polymer ?
#
loop_
_entity_poly.entity_id
_entity_poly.type
_entity_poly.pdbx_seq_one_letter_code
_entity_poly.pdbx_strand_id
1 'polypeptide(L)'
;MMASALYHLAALLTLSTEIYAYGITGISGGVNYDTGERPARRDLRDLQSSGAAFDLYIQALAQFQSDDQSDFVSYYEIAGIHGYPYQSWDGVEGQFITGYCSHGSPIFPTWHRPYLALFEQRIWQFAQSIANAYPEDQRQTYIDAADTLRIPYWDWAVNPNMPESLVYQSIVINTPNGQRTMDNPLYSYKFHPLPLGSDIPNDDPLAKYSETVRSPDPNTGQSRMDKVNSGMSSNSAWLTSSTYQLLSSETNYTVFSNSVLQDRGDNYNNLESIHDGVHALVGDGGHMTYFSMAAFDPIFWIHHCSIDRIFALWEVLNPNSYIEPMADTYGTFVIETGSIEDINTPLYPFHRSDEPNDWWTSGNSRSTREFGYTYPEIQDWGVDQSTLQNNVRTAINNLYNAPARMSPAAHNKRDILHDLENVPHDLTSMAANKVTGQMTKSQFDRLGVNNMVKNWAINVAVDKHALNGNPFQIHFFYGEPDTELKPTEYFKAQNLIGTYRTFTSPMSSSSSSHRRSSDEVSKLSTGQISLSPLLANAAAAGILPDNTLAPVDVVPALSDNLQWRITDSTGENEIPVQELADNGKLRVSVVSRDVEPILAGEEHLFPRYGEWVEWEDVTRGKVGGV
;
A
#
# COMPACT_ATOMS: atom_id res chain seq x y z
N MET A 1 75.65 -41.24 -14.45
CA MET A 1 74.80 -41.56 -15.62
C MET A 1 73.34 -41.41 -15.19
N MET A 2 72.58 -40.58 -15.92
CA MET A 2 71.12 -40.39 -15.94
C MET A 2 70.49 -39.71 -14.70
N ALA A 3 70.03 -38.45 -14.77
CA ALA A 3 68.77 -37.92 -15.37
C ALA A 3 67.52 -38.43 -14.61
N SER A 4 66.57 -37.64 -14.12
CA SER A 4 65.89 -36.47 -14.68
C SER A 4 65.25 -35.59 -13.59
N ALA A 5 65.15 -34.29 -13.87
CA ALA A 5 64.36 -33.31 -13.14
C ALA A 5 62.84 -33.47 -13.37
N LEU A 6 62.03 -33.05 -12.40
CA LEU A 6 60.70 -32.48 -12.66
C LEU A 6 60.29 -31.53 -11.51
N TYR A 7 59.85 -30.35 -11.93
CA TYR A 7 59.43 -29.18 -11.18
C TYR A 7 57.94 -29.27 -10.80
N HIS A 8 57.61 -28.58 -9.69
CA HIS A 8 56.37 -27.79 -9.45
C HIS A 8 55.07 -28.44 -8.95
N LEU A 9 54.52 -27.75 -7.93
CA LEU A 9 53.12 -27.50 -7.58
C LEU A 9 52.19 -28.70 -7.31
N ALA A 10 51.84 -28.88 -6.03
CA ALA A 10 50.51 -29.35 -5.62
C ALA A 10 50.25 -28.85 -4.19
N ALA A 11 49.65 -27.67 -4.08
CA ALA A 11 48.28 -27.49 -3.58
C ALA A 11 48.23 -27.26 -2.05
N LEU A 12 48.42 -26.00 -1.66
CA LEU A 12 47.68 -25.43 -0.53
C LEU A 12 46.19 -25.59 -0.87
N LEU A 13 45.53 -26.57 -0.26
CA LEU A 13 44.07 -26.60 -0.15
C LEU A 13 43.67 -25.44 0.77
N THR A 14 43.55 -24.24 0.20
CA THR A 14 42.63 -23.25 0.73
C THR A 14 41.24 -23.83 0.49
N LEU A 15 40.64 -24.38 1.54
CA LEU A 15 39.18 -24.54 1.61
C LEU A 15 38.61 -23.13 1.58
N SER A 16 38.42 -22.54 0.40
CA SER A 16 37.44 -21.48 0.23
C SER A 16 36.10 -22.13 0.51
N THR A 17 35.50 -21.82 1.66
CA THR A 17 34.06 -21.99 1.81
C THR A 17 33.44 -21.13 0.71
N GLU A 18 32.93 -21.76 -0.35
CA GLU A 18 32.07 -21.05 -1.30
C GLU A 18 30.88 -20.56 -0.49
N ILE A 19 30.81 -19.24 -0.29
CA ILE A 19 29.66 -18.58 0.34
C ILE A 19 28.61 -18.54 -0.77
N TYR A 20 27.55 -19.33 -0.64
CA TYR A 20 26.40 -19.28 -1.54
C TYR A 20 25.40 -18.26 -1.00
N ALA A 21 24.84 -17.45 -1.90
CA ALA A 21 23.72 -16.58 -1.60
C ALA A 21 22.39 -17.36 -1.58
N TYR A 22 21.33 -16.77 -1.03
CA TYR A 22 19.99 -17.32 -1.13
C TYR A 22 19.28 -16.80 -2.38
N GLY A 23 19.21 -17.64 -3.43
CA GLY A 23 18.53 -17.30 -4.67
C GLY A 23 17.01 -17.10 -4.51
N ILE A 24 16.54 -15.89 -4.80
CA ILE A 24 15.12 -15.56 -4.94
C ILE A 24 14.76 -15.70 -6.42
N THR A 25 14.16 -16.82 -6.80
CA THR A 25 13.91 -17.16 -8.22
C THR A 25 12.43 -17.01 -8.62
N GLY A 26 11.54 -16.78 -7.66
CA GLY A 26 10.10 -16.91 -7.87
C GLY A 26 9.67 -18.37 -8.09
N ILE A 27 8.47 -18.58 -8.63
CA ILE A 27 7.82 -19.90 -8.70
C ILE A 27 7.64 -20.36 -10.15
N SER A 28 8.13 -21.56 -10.46
CA SER A 28 7.96 -22.21 -11.77
C SER A 28 6.69 -23.06 -11.90
N GLY A 29 6.07 -23.46 -10.78
CA GLY A 29 4.83 -24.25 -10.78
C GLY A 29 3.68 -23.56 -11.52
N GLY A 30 2.94 -24.30 -12.34
CA GLY A 30 1.88 -23.79 -13.20
C GLY A 30 2.29 -22.87 -14.36
N VAL A 31 3.59 -22.61 -14.56
CA VAL A 31 4.09 -21.77 -15.66
C VAL A 31 4.17 -22.59 -16.95
N ASN A 32 3.53 -22.11 -18.01
CA ASN A 32 3.68 -22.63 -19.36
C ASN A 32 4.76 -21.83 -20.11
N TYR A 33 5.95 -22.41 -20.25
CA TYR A 33 7.08 -21.75 -20.90
C TYR A 33 6.92 -21.61 -22.43
N ASP A 34 6.03 -22.39 -23.06
CA ASP A 34 5.77 -22.27 -24.51
C ASP A 34 4.88 -21.07 -24.83
N THR A 35 3.90 -20.77 -23.95
CA THR A 35 2.93 -19.68 -24.16
C THR A 35 3.23 -18.42 -23.34
N GLY A 36 3.93 -18.57 -22.21
CA GLY A 36 4.10 -17.53 -21.19
C GLY A 36 2.93 -17.40 -20.22
N GLU A 37 1.91 -18.26 -20.34
CA GLU A 37 0.81 -18.34 -19.37
C GLU A 37 1.35 -18.77 -18.00
N ARG A 38 0.84 -18.15 -16.94
CA ARG A 38 1.31 -18.36 -15.58
C ARG A 38 0.22 -18.06 -14.57
N PRO A 39 0.27 -18.65 -13.36
CA PRO A 39 -0.76 -18.46 -12.34
C PRO A 39 -0.87 -17.00 -11.89
N ALA A 40 -2.09 -16.55 -11.64
CA ALA A 40 -2.35 -15.21 -11.12
C ALA A 40 -2.31 -15.20 -9.58
N ARG A 41 -1.72 -14.15 -9.00
CA ARG A 41 -2.05 -13.73 -7.62
C ARG A 41 -3.51 -13.28 -7.61
N ARG A 42 -4.32 -13.78 -6.68
CA ARG A 42 -5.80 -13.57 -6.68
C ARG A 42 -6.22 -12.70 -5.50
N ASP A 43 -7.39 -12.05 -5.60
CA ASP A 43 -7.97 -11.37 -4.44
C ASP A 43 -8.21 -12.40 -3.31
N LEU A 44 -7.86 -12.04 -2.08
CA LEU A 44 -7.99 -12.90 -0.92
C LEU A 44 -9.44 -13.36 -0.69
N ARG A 45 -10.44 -12.57 -1.10
CA ARG A 45 -11.86 -12.97 -1.04
C ARG A 45 -12.21 -14.10 -1.99
N ASP A 46 -11.56 -14.13 -3.14
CA ASP A 46 -11.72 -15.21 -4.11
C ASP A 46 -10.91 -16.43 -3.67
N LEU A 47 -9.70 -16.21 -3.14
CA LEU A 47 -8.86 -17.29 -2.63
C LEU A 47 -9.52 -17.98 -1.43
N GLN A 48 -10.07 -17.25 -0.45
CA GLN A 48 -10.68 -17.84 0.74
C GLN A 48 -11.88 -18.77 0.44
N SER A 49 -12.43 -18.68 -0.76
CA SER A 49 -13.53 -19.53 -1.24
C SER A 49 -13.05 -20.70 -2.14
N SER A 50 -11.74 -20.87 -2.33
CA SER A 50 -11.16 -21.80 -3.33
C SER A 50 -10.95 -23.24 -2.85
N GLY A 51 -11.22 -23.55 -1.58
CA GLY A 51 -11.01 -24.88 -1.02
C GLY A 51 -9.51 -25.19 -0.85
N ALA A 52 -9.00 -26.18 -1.58
CA ALA A 52 -7.65 -26.73 -1.39
C ALA A 52 -6.53 -25.67 -1.43
N ALA A 53 -6.60 -24.69 -2.34
CA ALA A 53 -5.57 -23.64 -2.40
C ALA A 53 -5.57 -22.73 -1.16
N PHE A 54 -6.75 -22.43 -0.60
CA PHE A 54 -6.84 -21.69 0.66
C PHE A 54 -6.40 -22.52 1.87
N ASP A 55 -6.85 -23.78 1.93
CA ASP A 55 -6.43 -24.73 2.97
C ASP A 55 -4.89 -24.85 3.00
N LEU A 56 -4.24 -24.90 1.85
CA LEU A 56 -2.77 -24.91 1.73
C LEU A 56 -2.14 -23.59 2.13
N TYR A 57 -2.67 -22.46 1.68
CA TYR A 57 -2.13 -21.15 2.02
C TYR A 57 -2.12 -20.92 3.53
N ILE A 58 -3.22 -21.26 4.21
CA ILE A 58 -3.33 -21.15 5.68
C ILE A 58 -2.35 -22.09 6.38
N GLN A 59 -2.25 -23.36 5.96
CA GLN A 59 -1.30 -24.29 6.59
C GLN A 59 0.16 -23.89 6.34
N ALA A 60 0.50 -23.43 5.13
CA ALA A 60 1.83 -22.98 4.77
C ALA A 60 2.24 -21.74 5.56
N LEU A 61 1.35 -20.75 5.68
CA LEU A 61 1.61 -19.55 6.48
C LEU A 61 1.76 -19.88 7.97
N ALA A 62 0.91 -20.75 8.52
CA ALA A 62 1.02 -21.20 9.91
C ALA A 62 2.35 -21.93 10.17
N GLN A 63 2.79 -22.78 9.24
CA GLN A 63 4.07 -23.47 9.35
C GLN A 63 5.24 -22.48 9.26
N PHE A 64 5.20 -21.56 8.30
CA PHE A 64 6.24 -20.54 8.11
C PHE A 64 6.39 -19.62 9.34
N GLN A 65 5.27 -19.22 9.96
CA GLN A 65 5.28 -18.45 11.19
C GLN A 65 5.77 -19.24 12.42
N SER A 66 5.80 -20.57 12.34
CA SER A 66 6.24 -21.45 13.42
C SER A 66 7.72 -21.83 13.35
N ASP A 67 8.42 -21.50 12.26
CA ASP A 67 9.87 -21.68 12.13
C ASP A 67 10.60 -21.01 13.31
N ASP A 68 11.75 -21.54 13.72
CA ASP A 68 12.57 -20.90 14.75
C ASP A 68 12.92 -19.48 14.28
N GLN A 69 12.71 -18.46 15.12
CA GLN A 69 12.96 -17.08 14.71
C GLN A 69 14.42 -16.83 14.30
N SER A 70 15.36 -17.67 14.75
CA SER A 70 16.77 -17.61 14.35
C SER A 70 17.10 -18.34 13.05
N ASP A 71 16.16 -19.08 12.47
CA ASP A 71 16.34 -19.68 11.15
C ASP A 71 16.39 -18.56 10.09
N PHE A 72 17.45 -18.56 9.29
CA PHE A 72 17.79 -17.51 8.31
C PHE A 72 16.65 -17.14 7.33
N VAL A 73 15.76 -18.10 7.02
CA VAL A 73 14.57 -17.91 6.17
C VAL A 73 13.26 -18.16 6.92
N SER A 74 13.25 -17.92 8.23
CA SER A 74 12.04 -17.90 9.05
C SER A 74 11.17 -16.70 8.70
N TYR A 75 9.90 -16.73 9.11
CA TYR A 75 9.01 -15.58 8.95
C TYR A 75 9.58 -14.34 9.66
N TYR A 76 10.21 -14.53 10.82
CA TYR A 76 10.80 -13.45 11.61
C TYR A 76 11.95 -12.77 10.87
N GLU A 77 12.95 -13.54 10.40
CA GLU A 77 14.10 -13.00 9.67
C GLU A 77 13.67 -12.31 8.38
N ILE A 78 12.76 -12.94 7.61
CA ILE A 78 12.27 -12.36 6.35
C ILE A 78 11.49 -11.08 6.62
N ALA A 79 10.58 -11.04 7.61
CA ALA A 79 9.89 -9.81 8.00
C ALA A 79 10.87 -8.73 8.48
N GLY A 80 11.95 -9.14 9.16
CA GLY A 80 12.97 -8.25 9.71
C GLY A 80 13.79 -7.50 8.66
N ILE A 81 13.85 -7.98 7.41
CA ILE A 81 14.49 -7.27 6.30
C ILE A 81 13.90 -5.86 6.13
N HIS A 82 12.59 -5.70 6.33
CA HIS A 82 11.92 -4.41 6.15
C HIS A 82 12.33 -3.37 7.21
N GLY A 83 12.65 -3.79 8.44
CA GLY A 83 12.72 -2.90 9.59
C GLY A 83 13.61 -3.46 10.70
N TYR A 84 13.10 -3.47 11.93
CA TYR A 84 13.82 -4.13 13.01
C TYR A 84 14.07 -5.60 12.67
N PRO A 85 15.26 -6.14 13.01
CA PRO A 85 16.24 -5.58 13.95
C PRO A 85 17.33 -4.66 13.37
N TYR A 86 17.25 -4.25 12.10
CA TYR A 86 18.35 -3.55 11.40
C TYR A 86 19.66 -4.36 11.42
N GLN A 87 19.58 -5.61 10.97
CA GLN A 87 20.72 -6.53 10.93
C GLN A 87 21.03 -6.99 9.49
N SER A 88 22.25 -7.49 9.30
CA SER A 88 22.72 -8.00 8.02
C SER A 88 21.93 -9.25 7.63
N TRP A 89 21.51 -9.34 6.37
CA TRP A 89 20.81 -10.50 5.82
C TRP A 89 21.50 -10.95 4.54
N ASP A 90 21.71 -12.27 4.40
CA ASP A 90 22.33 -12.93 3.24
C ASP A 90 23.70 -12.33 2.84
N GLY A 91 24.52 -12.00 3.84
CA GLY A 91 25.87 -11.47 3.63
C GLY A 91 25.93 -9.99 3.22
N VAL A 92 24.79 -9.28 3.25
CA VAL A 92 24.74 -7.83 3.02
C VAL A 92 24.90 -7.09 4.33
N GLU A 93 26.03 -6.41 4.48
CA GLU A 93 26.33 -5.58 5.65
C GLU A 93 25.85 -4.14 5.45
N GLY A 94 25.21 -3.59 6.48
CA GLY A 94 24.75 -2.19 6.50
C GLY A 94 25.52 -1.34 7.49
N GLN A 95 25.33 -0.02 7.38
CA GLN A 95 26.02 0.97 8.22
C GLN A 95 25.06 1.91 8.94
N PHE A 96 23.76 1.83 8.63
CA PHE A 96 22.75 2.77 9.09
C PHE A 96 21.70 2.09 9.97
N ILE A 97 21.16 2.82 10.94
CA ILE A 97 20.16 2.33 11.90
C ILE A 97 18.75 2.52 11.32
N THR A 98 18.45 1.74 10.28
CA THR A 98 17.15 1.67 9.59
C THR A 98 17.03 0.33 8.85
N GLY A 99 15.87 0.02 8.28
CA GLY A 99 15.64 -1.22 7.52
C GLY A 99 16.14 -1.14 6.08
N TYR A 100 16.09 -2.26 5.34
CA TYR A 100 16.50 -2.29 3.93
C TYR A 100 15.52 -1.60 2.99
N CYS A 101 14.25 -1.46 3.39
CA CYS A 101 13.20 -1.06 2.46
C CYS A 101 13.35 0.41 2.01
N SER A 102 13.27 0.61 0.70
CA SER A 102 13.38 1.93 0.09
C SER A 102 12.04 2.67 0.14
N HIS A 103 12.03 3.88 0.70
CA HIS A 103 10.87 4.80 0.78
C HIS A 103 11.32 6.21 0.41
N GLY A 104 10.43 7.04 -0.15
CA GLY A 104 10.80 8.35 -0.73
C GLY A 104 11.85 8.23 -1.84
N SER A 105 11.81 7.10 -2.56
CA SER A 105 12.85 6.62 -3.45
C SER A 105 12.24 6.10 -4.76
N PRO A 106 12.89 6.29 -5.93
CA PRO A 106 12.41 5.75 -7.19
C PRO A 106 12.33 4.21 -7.19
N ILE A 107 13.13 3.51 -6.38
CA ILE A 107 13.13 2.04 -6.36
C ILE A 107 12.07 1.45 -5.42
N PHE A 108 11.28 2.26 -4.71
CA PHE A 108 10.22 1.80 -3.78
C PHE A 108 9.34 0.67 -4.37
N PRO A 109 8.69 0.82 -5.54
CA PRO A 109 7.83 -0.24 -6.07
C PRO A 109 8.63 -1.49 -6.44
N THR A 110 9.83 -1.31 -6.99
CA THR A 110 10.65 -2.40 -7.50
C THR A 110 11.37 -3.18 -6.42
N TRP A 111 11.70 -2.56 -5.29
CA TRP A 111 12.32 -3.21 -4.13
C TRP A 111 11.36 -4.19 -3.46
N HIS A 112 10.08 -3.82 -3.33
CA HIS A 112 9.07 -4.66 -2.69
C HIS A 112 8.67 -5.88 -3.54
N ARG A 113 8.95 -5.90 -4.85
CA ARG A 113 8.61 -7.02 -5.73
C ARG A 113 9.42 -8.31 -5.46
N PRO A 114 10.77 -8.32 -5.47
CA PRO A 114 11.55 -9.49 -5.05
C PRO A 114 11.33 -9.82 -3.56
N TYR A 115 10.99 -8.84 -2.72
CA TYR A 115 10.61 -9.11 -1.33
C TYR A 115 9.34 -9.97 -1.23
N LEU A 116 8.31 -9.65 -2.01
CA LEU A 116 7.12 -10.49 -2.14
C LEU A 116 7.45 -11.86 -2.74
N ALA A 117 8.35 -11.93 -3.72
CA ALA A 117 8.76 -13.20 -4.33
C ALA A 117 9.48 -14.11 -3.32
N LEU A 118 10.33 -13.57 -2.44
CA LEU A 118 10.96 -14.30 -1.35
C LEU A 118 9.91 -14.92 -0.41
N PHE A 119 8.95 -14.12 0.04
CA PHE A 119 7.86 -14.59 0.88
C PHE A 119 7.01 -15.67 0.19
N GLU A 120 6.65 -15.43 -1.07
CA GLU A 120 5.84 -16.33 -1.88
C GLU A 120 6.55 -17.68 -2.13
N GLN A 121 7.88 -17.65 -2.36
CA GLN A 121 8.70 -18.85 -2.52
C GLN A 121 8.67 -19.74 -1.27
N ARG A 122 8.70 -19.16 -0.06
CA ARG A 122 8.59 -19.91 1.20
C ARG A 122 7.21 -20.53 1.37
N ILE A 123 6.14 -19.77 1.13
CA ILE A 123 4.76 -20.27 1.18
C ILE A 123 4.57 -21.45 0.22
N TRP A 124 5.06 -21.33 -1.01
CA TRP A 124 4.94 -22.38 -2.01
C TRP A 124 5.71 -23.65 -1.62
N GLN A 125 6.94 -23.51 -1.10
CA GLN A 125 7.72 -24.65 -0.61
C GLN A 125 6.98 -25.45 0.49
N PHE A 126 6.40 -24.76 1.47
CA PHE A 126 5.59 -25.42 2.50
C PHE A 126 4.32 -26.05 1.92
N ALA A 127 3.60 -25.34 1.06
CA ALA A 127 2.39 -25.85 0.42
C ALA A 127 2.64 -27.15 -0.34
N GLN A 128 3.77 -27.27 -1.05
CA GLN A 128 4.14 -28.50 -1.75
C GLN A 128 4.37 -29.68 -0.79
N SER A 129 5.07 -29.45 0.33
CA SER A 129 5.26 -30.48 1.35
C SER A 129 3.93 -30.91 1.97
N ILE A 130 3.07 -29.96 2.30
CA ILE A 130 1.76 -30.20 2.94
C ILE A 130 0.82 -30.96 1.98
N ALA A 131 0.77 -30.56 0.71
CA ALA A 131 -0.06 -31.22 -0.30
C ALA A 131 0.24 -32.72 -0.43
N ASN A 132 1.53 -33.09 -0.39
CA ASN A 132 1.96 -34.49 -0.45
C ASN A 132 1.53 -35.32 0.78
N ALA A 133 1.25 -34.68 1.91
CA ALA A 133 0.81 -35.36 3.12
C ALA A 133 -0.68 -35.75 3.10
N TYR A 134 -1.50 -35.20 2.19
CA TYR A 134 -2.92 -35.54 2.12
C TYR A 134 -3.17 -37.03 1.77
N PRO A 135 -4.29 -37.61 2.25
CA PRO A 135 -4.73 -38.95 1.88
C PRO A 135 -4.87 -39.14 0.36
N GLU A 136 -4.66 -40.36 -0.12
CA GLU A 136 -4.57 -40.70 -1.55
C GLU A 136 -5.79 -40.23 -2.37
N ASP A 137 -6.99 -40.27 -1.78
CA ASP A 137 -8.25 -39.87 -2.43
C ASP A 137 -8.41 -38.36 -2.63
N GLN A 138 -7.60 -37.55 -1.93
CA GLN A 138 -7.62 -36.07 -2.00
C GLN A 138 -6.32 -35.48 -2.52
N ARG A 139 -5.21 -36.23 -2.42
CA ARG A 139 -3.85 -35.73 -2.63
C ARG A 139 -3.66 -35.00 -3.95
N GLN A 140 -4.19 -35.53 -5.06
CA GLN A 140 -3.99 -34.91 -6.37
C GLN A 140 -4.59 -33.50 -6.43
N THR A 141 -5.79 -33.30 -5.86
CA THR A 141 -6.42 -31.97 -5.80
C THR A 141 -5.55 -30.96 -5.06
N TYR A 142 -4.89 -31.39 -3.98
CA TYR A 142 -3.97 -30.53 -3.23
C TYR A 142 -2.64 -30.32 -3.95
N ILE A 143 -2.11 -31.32 -4.65
CA ILE A 143 -0.91 -31.16 -5.48
C ILE A 143 -1.16 -30.14 -6.60
N ASP A 144 -2.29 -30.25 -7.31
CA ASP A 144 -2.66 -29.33 -8.39
C ASP A 144 -2.86 -27.90 -7.86
N ALA A 145 -3.46 -27.77 -6.66
CA ALA A 145 -3.63 -26.49 -5.99
C ALA A 145 -2.30 -25.89 -5.52
N ALA A 146 -1.38 -26.70 -4.98
CA ALA A 146 -0.06 -26.26 -4.55
C ALA A 146 0.81 -25.79 -5.72
N ASP A 147 0.76 -26.47 -6.86
CA ASP A 147 1.54 -26.13 -8.05
C ASP A 147 1.26 -24.69 -8.53
N THR A 148 -0.02 -24.31 -8.53
CA THR A 148 -0.48 -23.00 -9.00
C THR A 148 -0.63 -21.94 -7.90
N LEU A 149 -0.31 -22.27 -6.64
CA LEU A 149 -0.51 -21.37 -5.51
C LEU A 149 0.36 -20.12 -5.63
N ARG A 150 -0.25 -18.95 -5.38
CA ARG A 150 0.38 -17.63 -5.33
C ARG A 150 -0.16 -16.86 -4.14
N ILE A 151 0.61 -15.89 -3.63
CA ILE A 151 0.15 -15.06 -2.50
C ILE A 151 -1.04 -14.19 -2.94
N PRO A 152 -2.06 -13.99 -2.08
CA PRO A 152 -3.21 -13.20 -2.45
C PRO A 152 -2.97 -11.69 -2.27
N TYR A 153 -3.78 -10.87 -2.93
CA TYR A 153 -3.87 -9.43 -2.69
C TYR A 153 -5.20 -9.06 -2.04
N TRP A 154 -5.32 -7.84 -1.52
CA TRP A 154 -6.58 -7.28 -1.04
C TRP A 154 -6.90 -6.00 -1.80
N ASP A 155 -7.90 -6.04 -2.69
CA ASP A 155 -8.31 -4.83 -3.44
C ASP A 155 -9.17 -3.90 -2.57
N TRP A 156 -8.50 -3.17 -1.67
CA TRP A 156 -9.14 -2.18 -0.81
C TRP A 156 -9.76 -1.01 -1.59
N ALA A 157 -9.34 -0.78 -2.84
CA ALA A 157 -9.90 0.26 -3.70
C ALA A 157 -11.25 -0.15 -4.30
N VAL A 158 -11.54 -1.46 -4.41
CA VAL A 158 -12.88 -1.98 -4.71
C VAL A 158 -13.71 -2.17 -3.44
N ASN A 159 -13.14 -2.85 -2.44
CA ASN A 159 -13.80 -3.13 -1.17
C ASN A 159 -12.84 -2.90 0.02
N PRO A 160 -12.99 -1.77 0.72
CA PRO A 160 -12.08 -1.33 1.78
C PRO A 160 -12.28 -2.08 3.10
N ASN A 161 -13.32 -2.90 3.26
CA ASN A 161 -13.36 -3.79 4.43
C ASN A 161 -12.25 -4.82 4.29
N MET A 162 -11.72 -5.35 5.39
CA MET A 162 -10.83 -6.50 5.33
C MET A 162 -11.62 -7.76 4.93
N PRO A 163 -11.06 -8.64 4.08
CA PRO A 163 -11.53 -10.02 3.93
C PRO A 163 -11.74 -10.72 5.28
N GLU A 164 -12.77 -11.57 5.39
CA GLU A 164 -13.13 -12.24 6.65
C GLU A 164 -11.97 -13.05 7.26
N SER A 165 -11.15 -13.65 6.40
CA SER A 165 -9.94 -14.37 6.77
C SER A 165 -8.86 -13.52 7.45
N LEU A 166 -8.96 -12.18 7.43
CA LEU A 166 -8.08 -11.27 8.17
C LEU A 166 -8.70 -10.79 9.50
N VAL A 167 -9.98 -11.08 9.74
CA VAL A 167 -10.76 -10.52 10.86
C VAL A 167 -10.88 -11.50 12.03
N TYR A 168 -11.10 -12.79 11.75
CA TYR A 168 -11.35 -13.78 12.80
C TYR A 168 -10.07 -14.39 13.37
N GLN A 169 -10.00 -14.54 14.70
CA GLN A 169 -8.85 -15.11 15.41
C GLN A 169 -8.60 -16.59 15.12
N SER A 170 -9.65 -17.31 14.74
CA SER A 170 -9.60 -18.74 14.47
C SER A 170 -10.23 -19.04 13.12
N ILE A 171 -9.68 -20.03 12.42
CA ILE A 171 -10.10 -20.41 11.08
C ILE A 171 -10.33 -21.91 11.00
N VAL A 172 -11.27 -22.32 10.14
CA VAL A 172 -11.59 -23.74 9.90
C VAL A 172 -11.14 -24.08 8.50
N ILE A 173 -10.27 -25.08 8.38
CA ILE A 173 -9.71 -25.56 7.11
C ILE A 173 -9.68 -27.09 7.07
N ASN A 174 -9.56 -27.66 5.88
CA ASN A 174 -9.25 -29.08 5.75
C ASN A 174 -7.74 -29.28 5.87
N THR A 175 -7.31 -30.26 6.67
CA THR A 175 -5.89 -30.65 6.81
C THR A 175 -5.71 -32.09 6.32
N PRO A 176 -4.47 -32.60 6.17
CA PRO A 176 -4.22 -34.01 5.91
C PRO A 176 -4.91 -34.98 6.89
N ASN A 177 -5.24 -34.51 8.10
CA ASN A 177 -5.89 -35.28 9.15
C ASN A 177 -7.40 -34.99 9.27
N GLY A 178 -8.01 -34.40 8.25
CA GLY A 178 -9.41 -33.96 8.23
C GLY A 178 -9.59 -32.49 8.62
N GLN A 179 -10.85 -32.05 8.68
CA GLN A 179 -11.19 -30.66 9.02
C GLN A 179 -10.77 -30.32 10.46
N ARG A 180 -10.15 -29.16 10.65
CA ARG A 180 -9.70 -28.67 11.95
C ARG A 180 -9.98 -27.18 12.10
N THR A 181 -10.25 -26.77 13.33
CA THR A 181 -10.18 -25.37 13.75
C THR A 181 -8.78 -25.10 14.30
N MET A 182 -8.17 -23.99 13.90
CA MET A 182 -6.85 -23.57 14.38
C MET A 182 -6.79 -22.06 14.56
N ASP A 183 -5.76 -21.59 15.26
CA ASP A 183 -5.39 -20.17 15.28
C ASP A 183 -5.16 -19.70 13.84
N ASN A 184 -5.71 -18.53 13.51
CA ASN A 184 -5.63 -18.00 12.17
C ASN A 184 -4.31 -17.26 11.96
N PRO A 185 -3.39 -17.76 11.12
CA PRO A 185 -2.09 -17.12 10.89
C PRO A 185 -2.20 -15.81 10.10
N LEU A 186 -3.38 -15.48 9.55
CA LEU A 186 -3.65 -14.18 8.92
C LEU A 186 -4.12 -13.12 9.92
N TYR A 187 -4.53 -13.51 11.14
CA TYR A 187 -5.01 -12.57 12.15
C TYR A 187 -3.85 -11.79 12.80
N SER A 188 -2.79 -12.49 13.18
CA SER A 188 -1.59 -11.93 13.80
C SER A 188 -0.41 -12.88 13.66
N TYR A 189 0.80 -12.33 13.71
CA TYR A 189 2.02 -13.09 13.99
C TYR A 189 2.29 -13.06 15.50
N LYS A 190 2.63 -14.23 16.08
CA LYS A 190 2.95 -14.38 17.51
C LYS A 190 4.46 -14.54 17.65
N PHE A 191 5.11 -13.62 18.36
CA PHE A 191 6.54 -13.72 18.62
C PHE A 191 6.83 -14.84 19.63
N HIS A 192 7.88 -15.63 19.39
CA HIS A 192 8.23 -16.80 20.19
C HIS A 192 9.76 -16.98 20.34
N PRO A 193 10.45 -16.13 21.12
CA PRO A 193 9.91 -15.10 22.03
C PRO A 193 9.84 -13.71 21.38
N LEU A 194 9.19 -12.76 22.07
CA LEU A 194 9.33 -11.33 21.77
C LEU A 194 10.76 -10.86 22.12
N PRO A 195 11.58 -10.44 21.14
CA PRO A 195 13.02 -10.19 21.36
C PRO A 195 13.30 -8.75 21.83
N LEU A 196 12.79 -8.42 23.03
CA LEU A 196 12.98 -7.11 23.63
C LEU A 196 14.42 -6.86 24.10
N GLY A 197 14.93 -5.68 23.81
CA GLY A 197 16.26 -5.22 24.21
C GLY A 197 17.41 -5.78 23.36
N SER A 198 17.17 -6.80 22.54
CA SER A 198 18.09 -7.24 21.48
C SER A 198 17.69 -6.61 20.16
N ASP A 199 16.51 -7.00 19.66
CA ASP A 199 16.06 -6.72 18.30
C ASP A 199 15.04 -5.58 18.27
N ILE A 200 14.20 -5.52 19.29
CA ILE A 200 13.17 -4.49 19.47
C ILE A 200 13.57 -3.63 20.69
N PRO A 201 13.72 -2.30 20.54
CA PRO A 201 14.01 -1.42 21.66
C PRO A 201 12.96 -1.51 22.78
N ASN A 202 13.39 -1.46 24.04
CA ASN A 202 12.49 -1.54 25.20
C ASN A 202 11.51 -0.36 25.29
N ASP A 203 11.87 0.78 24.70
CA ASP A 203 11.07 2.00 24.65
C ASP A 203 10.22 2.11 23.38
N ASP A 204 10.22 1.10 22.51
CA ASP A 204 9.35 1.08 21.33
C ASP A 204 7.86 1.05 21.76
N PRO A 205 6.97 1.83 21.13
CA PRO A 205 5.54 1.86 21.46
C PRO A 205 4.85 0.48 21.42
N LEU A 206 5.40 -0.45 20.63
CA LEU A 206 4.86 -1.79 20.44
C LEU A 206 5.57 -2.87 21.27
N ALA A 207 6.63 -2.53 22.01
CA ALA A 207 7.42 -3.47 22.83
C ALA A 207 6.61 -4.24 23.90
N LYS A 208 5.36 -3.86 24.14
CA LYS A 208 4.45 -4.53 25.08
C LYS A 208 3.64 -5.69 24.48
N TYR A 209 3.62 -5.84 23.16
CA TYR A 209 2.78 -6.82 22.48
C TYR A 209 3.57 -8.06 22.08
N SER A 210 3.16 -9.23 22.58
CA SER A 210 3.75 -10.53 22.19
C SER A 210 3.23 -11.06 20.84
N GLU A 211 2.30 -10.34 20.21
CA GLU A 211 1.79 -10.64 18.88
C GLU A 211 1.44 -9.34 18.14
N THR A 212 1.39 -9.39 16.82
CA THR A 212 1.05 -8.21 16.02
C THR A 212 -0.40 -7.80 16.26
N VAL A 213 -0.62 -6.50 16.45
CA VAL A 213 -1.93 -5.90 16.73
C VAL A 213 -2.31 -4.84 15.71
N ARG A 214 -3.62 -4.71 15.45
CA ARG A 214 -4.24 -3.75 14.52
C ARG A 214 -5.30 -2.92 15.25
N SER A 215 -5.16 -1.60 15.26
CA SER A 215 -5.96 -0.68 16.07
C SER A 215 -6.11 -1.12 17.53
N PRO A 216 -5.00 -1.32 18.28
CA PRO A 216 -5.07 -1.90 19.62
C PRO A 216 -5.96 -1.07 20.55
N ASP A 217 -6.77 -1.74 21.37
CA ASP A 217 -7.51 -1.08 22.44
C ASP A 217 -6.55 -0.53 23.50
N PRO A 218 -6.66 0.74 23.91
CA PRO A 218 -5.73 1.33 24.87
C PRO A 218 -5.79 0.68 26.26
N ASN A 219 -6.89 0.01 26.60
CA ASN A 219 -7.08 -0.65 27.91
C ASN A 219 -6.71 -2.13 27.87
N THR A 220 -7.06 -2.85 26.80
CA THR A 220 -6.86 -4.31 26.72
C THR A 220 -5.66 -4.71 25.87
N GLY A 221 -5.20 -3.84 24.98
CA GLY A 221 -4.16 -4.13 24.00
C GLY A 221 -4.61 -5.01 22.82
N GLN A 222 -5.87 -5.47 22.80
CA GLN A 222 -6.37 -6.35 21.75
C GLN A 222 -6.69 -5.60 20.46
N SER A 223 -6.50 -6.24 19.31
CA SER A 223 -6.86 -5.68 18.01
C SER A 223 -8.36 -5.40 17.87
N ARG A 224 -8.72 -4.22 17.37
CA ARG A 224 -10.10 -3.79 17.11
C ARG A 224 -10.39 -3.78 15.61
N MET A 225 -10.70 -4.96 15.06
CA MET A 225 -10.90 -5.13 13.61
C MET A 225 -12.11 -4.33 13.07
N ASP A 226 -13.11 -4.06 13.90
CA ASP A 226 -14.24 -3.18 13.60
C ASP A 226 -13.79 -1.72 13.41
N LYS A 227 -12.85 -1.24 14.24
CA LYS A 227 -12.26 0.10 14.11
C LYS A 227 -11.41 0.21 12.84
N VAL A 228 -10.63 -0.83 12.52
CA VAL A 228 -9.88 -0.90 11.25
C VAL A 228 -10.81 -0.82 10.05
N ASN A 229 -11.85 -1.68 10.00
CA ASN A 229 -12.82 -1.69 8.90
C ASN A 229 -13.58 -0.37 8.78
N SER A 230 -13.91 0.28 9.91
CA SER A 230 -14.57 1.59 9.92
C SER A 230 -13.66 2.68 9.36
N GLY A 231 -12.38 2.70 9.77
CA GLY A 231 -11.40 3.65 9.24
C GLY A 231 -11.14 3.45 7.75
N MET A 232 -10.96 2.21 7.30
CA MET A 232 -10.82 1.92 5.87
C MET A 232 -12.08 2.33 5.08
N SER A 233 -13.27 2.00 5.59
CA SER A 233 -14.54 2.32 4.92
C SER A 233 -14.83 3.81 4.88
N SER A 234 -14.46 4.59 5.90
CA SER A 234 -14.61 6.06 5.88
C SER A 234 -13.72 6.72 4.83
N ASN A 235 -12.70 6.02 4.34
CA ASN A 235 -11.76 6.49 3.32
C ASN A 235 -11.95 5.78 1.96
N SER A 236 -13.03 5.02 1.79
CA SER A 236 -13.34 4.24 0.59
C SER A 236 -13.25 5.05 -0.71
N ALA A 237 -13.89 6.22 -0.73
CA ALA A 237 -14.01 7.06 -1.91
C ALA A 237 -12.67 7.68 -2.32
N TRP A 238 -11.84 8.04 -1.34
CA TRP A 238 -10.46 8.47 -1.59
C TRP A 238 -9.65 7.32 -2.18
N LEU A 239 -9.67 6.13 -1.55
CA LEU A 239 -8.94 4.96 -2.02
C LEU A 239 -9.32 4.59 -3.47
N THR A 240 -10.61 4.52 -3.80
CA THR A 240 -11.09 4.25 -5.16
C THR A 240 -10.69 5.35 -6.15
N SER A 241 -10.91 6.62 -5.79
CA SER A 241 -10.66 7.75 -6.71
C SER A 241 -9.16 7.96 -6.95
N SER A 242 -8.34 7.93 -5.91
CA SER A 242 -6.89 8.12 -6.02
C SER A 242 -6.23 6.96 -6.76
N THR A 243 -6.65 5.70 -6.53
CA THR A 243 -6.13 4.54 -7.28
C THR A 243 -6.48 4.64 -8.76
N TYR A 244 -7.73 4.98 -9.09
CA TYR A 244 -8.15 5.15 -10.47
C TYR A 244 -7.39 6.28 -11.17
N GLN A 245 -7.34 7.47 -10.55
CA GLN A 245 -6.64 8.62 -11.13
C GLN A 245 -5.14 8.37 -11.29
N LEU A 246 -4.52 7.63 -10.39
CA LEU A 246 -3.11 7.23 -10.51
C LEU A 246 -2.91 6.35 -11.76
N LEU A 247 -3.76 5.35 -11.97
CA LEU A 247 -3.68 4.43 -13.12
C LEU A 247 -4.11 5.09 -14.45
N SER A 248 -5.05 6.02 -14.41
CA SER A 248 -5.66 6.60 -15.62
C SER A 248 -4.98 7.86 -16.13
N SER A 249 -4.22 8.56 -15.28
CA SER A 249 -3.68 9.88 -15.64
C SER A 249 -2.17 10.06 -15.44
N GLU A 250 -1.53 9.31 -14.54
CA GLU A 250 -0.08 9.46 -14.32
C GLU A 250 0.71 8.50 -15.23
N THR A 251 1.59 9.08 -16.05
CA THR A 251 2.38 8.34 -17.05
C THR A 251 3.88 8.43 -16.80
N ASN A 252 4.33 9.33 -15.91
CA ASN A 252 5.71 9.46 -15.49
C ASN A 252 5.97 8.57 -14.27
N TYR A 253 6.92 7.64 -14.39
CA TYR A 253 7.27 6.70 -13.33
C TYR A 253 7.70 7.40 -12.04
N THR A 254 8.52 8.44 -12.13
CA THR A 254 9.06 9.13 -10.95
C THR A 254 7.95 9.83 -10.16
N VAL A 255 6.96 10.42 -10.84
CA VAL A 255 5.79 11.02 -10.19
C VAL A 255 4.85 9.95 -9.63
N PHE A 256 4.70 8.81 -10.32
CA PHE A 256 3.89 7.67 -9.91
C PHE A 256 4.42 6.97 -8.66
N SER A 257 5.73 6.71 -8.62
CA SER A 257 6.35 5.71 -7.73
C SER A 257 6.42 6.13 -6.27
N ASN A 258 6.78 7.39 -6.00
CA ASN A 258 7.19 7.81 -4.67
C ASN A 258 6.58 9.16 -4.24
N SER A 259 6.62 9.40 -2.94
CA SER A 259 6.00 10.54 -2.28
C SER A 259 6.90 11.77 -2.19
N VAL A 260 8.18 11.66 -2.54
CA VAL A 260 9.17 12.73 -2.31
C VAL A 260 9.83 13.14 -3.60
N LEU A 261 9.26 14.14 -4.27
CA LEU A 261 9.81 14.69 -5.50
C LEU A 261 9.93 16.21 -5.40
N GLN A 262 11.12 16.73 -5.69
CA GLN A 262 11.42 18.16 -5.52
C GLN A 262 10.58 19.06 -6.43
N ASP A 263 10.35 18.64 -7.68
CA ASP A 263 9.50 19.35 -8.63
C ASP A 263 8.51 18.36 -9.26
N ARG A 264 7.28 18.37 -8.74
CA ARG A 264 6.19 17.51 -9.23
C ARG A 264 5.01 18.28 -9.81
N GLY A 265 5.17 19.59 -10.02
CA GLY A 265 4.07 20.49 -10.35
C GLY A 265 2.91 20.34 -9.35
N ASP A 266 1.68 20.33 -9.85
CA ASP A 266 0.46 20.24 -9.02
C ASP A 266 -0.12 18.81 -8.92
N ASN A 267 0.57 17.79 -9.43
CA ASN A 267 0.11 16.40 -9.31
C ASN A 267 0.71 15.72 -8.07
N TYR A 268 -0.04 15.70 -6.96
CA TYR A 268 0.46 15.13 -5.71
C TYR A 268 0.07 13.67 -5.47
N ASN A 269 -0.72 13.06 -6.35
CA ASN A 269 -1.09 11.66 -6.21
C ASN A 269 0.10 10.75 -6.56
N ASN A 270 0.33 9.70 -5.78
CA ASN A 270 1.42 8.74 -6.00
C ASN A 270 1.15 7.43 -5.24
N LEU A 271 1.77 6.34 -5.70
CA LEU A 271 1.61 5.00 -5.17
C LEU A 271 2.01 4.92 -3.69
N GLU A 272 3.16 5.47 -3.32
CA GLU A 272 3.68 5.44 -1.94
C GLU A 272 2.73 6.14 -0.96
N SER A 273 2.15 7.30 -1.30
CA SER A 273 1.22 8.01 -0.42
C SER A 273 -0.09 7.26 -0.18
N ILE A 274 -0.58 6.51 -1.17
CA ILE A 274 -1.77 5.66 -1.00
C ILE A 274 -1.41 4.44 -0.14
N HIS A 275 -0.25 3.83 -0.40
CA HIS A 275 0.33 2.77 0.42
C HIS A 275 0.45 3.17 1.90
N ASP A 276 1.04 4.34 2.17
CA ASP A 276 1.25 4.88 3.52
C ASP A 276 -0.08 5.07 4.25
N GLY A 277 -1.11 5.55 3.53
CA GLY A 277 -2.45 5.69 4.07
C GLY A 277 -3.06 4.36 4.51
N VAL A 278 -2.93 3.30 3.72
CA VAL A 278 -3.44 1.97 4.08
C VAL A 278 -2.68 1.38 5.26
N HIS A 279 -1.35 1.54 5.32
CA HIS A 279 -0.54 1.17 6.49
C HIS A 279 -1.09 1.79 7.77
N ALA A 280 -1.28 3.11 7.75
CA ALA A 280 -1.76 3.83 8.90
C ALA A 280 -3.24 3.51 9.24
N LEU A 281 -4.09 3.20 8.25
CA LEU A 281 -5.49 2.77 8.45
C LEU A 281 -5.61 1.39 9.07
N VAL A 282 -4.79 0.45 8.62
CA VAL A 282 -4.76 -0.91 9.17
C VAL A 282 -4.12 -0.93 10.56
N GLY A 283 -3.01 -0.21 10.71
CA GLY A 283 -2.28 -0.16 11.96
C GLY A 283 -3.02 0.60 13.05
N ASP A 284 -3.45 1.85 12.78
CA ASP A 284 -4.12 2.76 13.72
C ASP A 284 -3.54 2.69 15.15
N GLY A 285 -2.21 2.84 15.26
CA GLY A 285 -1.42 2.72 16.50
C GLY A 285 -0.86 1.30 16.77
N GLY A 286 -1.10 0.34 15.89
CA GLY A 286 -0.59 -1.02 15.90
C GLY A 286 0.61 -1.24 14.96
N HIS A 287 0.93 -2.49 14.65
CA HIS A 287 2.17 -2.86 13.95
C HIS A 287 2.27 -2.26 12.54
N MET A 288 1.17 -2.31 11.77
CA MET A 288 1.12 -1.72 10.42
C MET A 288 1.29 -0.19 10.37
N THR A 289 1.23 0.52 11.50
CA THR A 289 1.46 1.98 11.57
C THR A 289 2.95 2.33 11.58
N TYR A 290 3.78 1.48 12.17
CA TYR A 290 5.18 1.78 12.42
C TYR A 290 6.06 1.03 11.44
N PHE A 291 6.81 1.79 10.64
CA PHE A 291 7.66 1.30 9.58
C PHE A 291 8.57 0.13 10.02
N SER A 292 9.18 0.23 11.20
CA SER A 292 10.14 -0.77 11.69
C SER A 292 9.52 -2.13 12.01
N MET A 293 8.19 -2.20 12.22
CA MET A 293 7.50 -3.40 12.72
C MET A 293 6.36 -3.87 11.81
N ALA A 294 6.05 -3.13 10.74
CA ALA A 294 4.90 -3.40 9.89
C ALA A 294 4.94 -4.79 9.24
N ALA A 295 6.11 -5.21 8.75
CA ALA A 295 6.26 -6.48 8.03
C ALA A 295 6.04 -7.73 8.87
N PHE A 296 6.06 -7.61 10.21
CA PHE A 296 5.69 -8.73 11.08
C PHE A 296 4.19 -9.04 11.00
N ASP A 297 3.32 -8.06 10.73
CA ASP A 297 1.88 -8.31 10.62
C ASP A 297 1.56 -9.03 9.29
N PRO A 298 0.87 -10.19 9.30
CA PRO A 298 0.57 -10.95 8.08
C PRO A 298 -0.16 -10.17 6.98
N ILE A 299 -0.93 -9.13 7.34
CA ILE A 299 -1.64 -8.29 6.36
C ILE A 299 -0.68 -7.42 5.53
N PHE A 300 0.55 -7.21 5.99
CA PHE A 300 1.61 -6.51 5.25
C PHE A 300 1.79 -7.13 3.86
N TRP A 301 1.97 -8.45 3.80
CA TRP A 301 2.21 -9.18 2.56
C TRP A 301 1.03 -9.09 1.60
N ILE A 302 -0.20 -9.11 2.14
CA ILE A 302 -1.43 -8.97 1.37
C ILE A 302 -1.57 -7.56 0.81
N HIS A 303 -1.25 -6.54 1.60
CA HIS A 303 -1.26 -5.14 1.18
C HIS A 303 -0.20 -4.84 0.13
N HIS A 304 1.05 -5.27 0.34
CA HIS A 304 2.13 -5.10 -0.64
C HIS A 304 1.85 -5.86 -1.94
N CYS A 305 1.17 -7.01 -1.89
CA CYS A 305 0.68 -7.70 -3.08
C CYS A 305 -0.33 -6.83 -3.88
N SER A 306 -1.18 -6.04 -3.20
CA SER A 306 -2.04 -5.05 -3.86
C SER A 306 -1.25 -3.89 -4.47
N ILE A 307 -0.20 -3.42 -3.79
CA ILE A 307 0.69 -2.37 -4.31
C ILE A 307 1.43 -2.85 -5.56
N ASP A 308 1.98 -4.07 -5.53
CA ASP A 308 2.60 -4.68 -6.70
C ASP A 308 1.60 -4.89 -7.85
N ARG A 309 0.34 -5.22 -7.56
CA ARG A 309 -0.73 -5.27 -8.56
C ARG A 309 -0.94 -3.91 -9.23
N ILE A 310 -1.09 -2.84 -8.47
CA ILE A 310 -1.26 -1.48 -9.02
C ILE A 310 -0.05 -1.11 -9.88
N PHE A 311 1.17 -1.44 -9.41
CA PHE A 311 2.39 -1.20 -10.17
C PHE A 311 2.42 -1.99 -11.49
N ALA A 312 2.12 -3.30 -11.46
CA ALA A 312 2.10 -4.13 -12.68
C ALA A 312 1.04 -3.66 -13.70
N LEU A 313 -0.13 -3.21 -13.23
CA LEU A 313 -1.15 -2.60 -14.09
C LEU A 313 -0.62 -1.32 -14.75
N TRP A 314 0.05 -0.46 -13.97
CA TRP A 314 0.66 0.77 -14.48
C TRP A 314 1.77 0.48 -15.51
N GLU A 315 2.60 -0.55 -15.30
CA GLU A 315 3.66 -0.94 -16.24
C GLU A 315 3.11 -1.36 -17.60
N VAL A 316 1.98 -2.09 -17.62
CA VAL A 316 1.29 -2.44 -18.87
C VAL A 316 0.79 -1.19 -19.60
N LEU A 317 0.23 -0.23 -18.86
CA LEU A 317 -0.30 1.00 -19.42
C LEU A 317 0.80 1.95 -19.91
N ASN A 318 1.97 1.92 -19.29
CA ASN A 318 3.07 2.85 -19.53
C ASN A 318 4.39 2.13 -19.85
N PRO A 319 4.48 1.32 -20.93
CA PRO A 319 5.62 0.44 -21.19
C PRO A 319 6.94 1.20 -21.46
N ASN A 320 6.86 2.47 -21.85
CA ASN A 320 8.02 3.30 -22.19
C ASN A 320 8.48 4.21 -21.04
N SER A 321 7.80 4.18 -19.90
CA SER A 321 8.11 4.99 -18.73
C SER A 321 8.62 4.08 -17.62
N TYR A 322 9.77 4.41 -17.05
CA TYR A 322 10.41 3.61 -16.01
C TYR A 322 11.37 4.47 -15.18
N ILE A 323 12.13 3.82 -14.30
CA ILE A 323 13.04 4.48 -13.35
C ILE A 323 14.01 5.42 -14.06
N GLU A 324 14.02 6.65 -13.57
CA GLU A 324 15.02 7.67 -13.87
C GLU A 324 15.92 7.88 -12.64
N PRO A 325 17.22 8.20 -12.83
CA PRO A 325 18.14 8.45 -11.73
C PRO A 325 17.63 9.54 -10.79
N MET A 326 17.53 9.23 -9.50
CA MET A 326 17.04 10.16 -8.48
C MET A 326 17.77 9.94 -7.16
N ALA A 327 18.05 11.03 -6.45
CA ALA A 327 18.69 10.98 -5.15
C ALA A 327 17.72 10.43 -4.10
N ASP A 328 18.13 9.37 -3.41
CA ASP A 328 17.44 8.86 -2.24
C ASP A 328 17.26 9.96 -1.18
N THR A 329 16.13 9.90 -0.47
CA THR A 329 15.72 10.94 0.47
C THR A 329 16.04 10.57 1.91
N TYR A 330 15.94 9.29 2.29
CA TYR A 330 15.91 8.91 3.71
C TYR A 330 17.01 7.94 4.14
N GLY A 331 17.70 7.32 3.20
CA GLY A 331 18.64 6.23 3.39
C GLY A 331 17.93 4.89 3.62
N THR A 332 18.67 3.81 3.41
CA THR A 332 18.29 2.46 3.84
C THR A 332 19.39 1.90 4.75
N PHE A 333 19.26 0.65 5.19
CA PHE A 333 20.30 -0.05 5.94
C PHE A 333 21.67 -0.01 5.25
N VAL A 334 21.67 -0.02 3.91
CA VAL A 334 22.87 -0.11 3.06
C VAL A 334 23.12 1.19 2.28
N ILE A 335 22.07 1.84 1.78
CA ILE A 335 22.19 2.99 0.87
C ILE A 335 22.22 4.28 1.69
N GLU A 336 23.28 5.07 1.53
CA GLU A 336 23.42 6.37 2.19
C GLU A 336 22.42 7.38 1.61
N THR A 337 21.82 8.21 2.47
CA THR A 337 20.96 9.32 2.07
C THR A 337 21.62 10.20 1.01
N GLY A 338 20.86 10.58 -0.03
CA GLY A 338 21.35 11.41 -1.12
C GLY A 338 22.10 10.64 -2.21
N SER A 339 22.34 9.33 -2.05
CA SER A 339 22.86 8.47 -3.11
C SER A 339 21.91 8.48 -4.31
N ILE A 340 22.46 8.51 -5.52
CA ILE A 340 21.65 8.40 -6.74
C ILE A 340 21.28 6.94 -6.94
N GLU A 341 19.98 6.66 -6.94
CA GLU A 341 19.40 5.38 -7.28
C GLU A 341 18.87 5.41 -8.71
N ASP A 342 19.08 4.33 -9.44
CA ASP A 342 18.71 4.15 -10.84
C ASP A 342 18.29 2.71 -11.14
N ILE A 343 18.02 2.41 -12.41
CA ILE A 343 17.56 1.09 -12.87
C ILE A 343 18.52 -0.07 -12.52
N ASN A 344 19.81 0.21 -12.33
CA ASN A 344 20.84 -0.80 -12.05
C ASN A 344 21.21 -0.86 -10.57
N THR A 345 20.62 -0.01 -9.73
CA THR A 345 20.86 -0.02 -8.29
C THR A 345 20.46 -1.38 -7.72
N PRO A 346 21.36 -2.09 -7.02
CA PRO A 346 21.02 -3.36 -6.38
C PRO A 346 19.88 -3.18 -5.37
N LEU A 347 18.87 -4.03 -5.48
CA LEU A 347 17.75 -4.11 -4.56
C LEU A 347 18.14 -4.97 -3.36
N TYR A 348 19.06 -4.46 -2.55
CA TYR A 348 19.57 -5.18 -1.38
C TYR A 348 18.42 -5.57 -0.41
N PRO A 349 18.47 -6.77 0.20
CA PRO A 349 19.54 -7.77 0.13
C PRO A 349 19.25 -8.90 -0.87
N PHE A 350 18.47 -8.65 -1.92
CA PHE A 350 17.89 -9.74 -2.72
C PHE A 350 18.81 -10.23 -3.82
N HIS A 351 19.35 -11.44 -3.65
CA HIS A 351 20.06 -12.17 -4.71
C HIS A 351 19.08 -12.87 -5.66
N ARG A 352 19.43 -12.89 -6.95
CA ARG A 352 18.66 -13.53 -8.03
C ARG A 352 19.01 -15.01 -8.22
N SER A 353 20.18 -15.42 -7.77
CA SER A 353 20.66 -16.80 -7.79
C SER A 353 21.55 -17.05 -6.58
N ASP A 354 22.10 -18.26 -6.47
CA ASP A 354 23.02 -18.62 -5.38
C ASP A 354 24.42 -17.99 -5.53
N GLU A 355 24.61 -17.13 -6.55
CA GLU A 355 25.84 -16.37 -6.80
C GLU A 355 25.85 -15.05 -6.01
N PRO A 356 26.82 -14.80 -5.10
CA PRO A 356 26.83 -13.64 -4.19
C PRO A 356 26.93 -12.24 -4.82
N ASN A 357 27.08 -12.15 -6.15
CA ASN A 357 27.14 -10.86 -6.86
C ASN A 357 26.00 -10.70 -7.87
N ASP A 358 25.07 -11.66 -7.94
CA ASP A 358 23.92 -11.62 -8.84
C ASP A 358 22.71 -11.04 -8.11
N TRP A 359 22.60 -9.71 -8.14
CA TRP A 359 21.56 -8.96 -7.46
C TRP A 359 20.31 -8.78 -8.31
N TRP A 360 19.15 -8.78 -7.65
CA TRP A 360 18.00 -8.10 -8.23
C TRP A 360 18.30 -6.60 -8.33
N THR A 361 17.88 -6.02 -9.45
CA THR A 361 17.89 -4.59 -9.78
C THR A 361 16.51 -4.27 -10.32
N SER A 362 16.12 -3.01 -10.40
CA SER A 362 14.85 -2.68 -11.03
C SER A 362 14.81 -3.08 -12.52
N GLY A 363 15.95 -3.06 -13.20
CA GLY A 363 16.05 -3.49 -14.60
C GLY A 363 15.68 -4.95 -14.82
N ASN A 364 16.11 -5.85 -13.92
CA ASN A 364 15.84 -7.27 -14.04
C ASN A 364 14.58 -7.74 -13.26
N SER A 365 14.06 -6.96 -12.29
CA SER A 365 12.81 -7.27 -11.58
C SER A 365 11.54 -6.66 -12.22
N ARG A 366 11.68 -5.94 -13.34
CA ARG A 366 10.57 -5.26 -14.02
C ARG A 366 9.44 -6.20 -14.43
N SER A 367 9.74 -7.38 -14.95
CA SER A 367 8.69 -8.28 -15.43
C SER A 367 8.22 -9.24 -14.35
N THR A 368 6.90 -9.31 -14.12
CA THR A 368 6.29 -10.33 -13.25
C THR A 368 6.55 -11.76 -13.74
N ARG A 369 6.89 -11.93 -15.04
CA ARG A 369 7.29 -13.21 -15.63
C ARG A 369 8.55 -13.79 -15.00
N GLU A 370 9.51 -12.95 -14.62
CA GLU A 370 10.78 -13.40 -14.01
C GLU A 370 10.54 -14.14 -12.69
N PHE A 371 9.43 -13.83 -12.00
CA PHE A 371 9.02 -14.47 -10.75
C PHE A 371 7.91 -15.51 -10.94
N GLY A 372 7.44 -15.72 -12.18
CA GLY A 372 6.45 -16.74 -12.52
C GLY A 372 5.02 -16.46 -12.04
N TYR A 373 4.61 -15.19 -11.94
CA TYR A 373 3.23 -14.81 -11.58
C TYR A 373 2.65 -13.75 -12.52
N THR A 374 1.33 -13.60 -12.49
CA THR A 374 0.60 -12.48 -13.12
C THR A 374 -0.55 -12.00 -12.21
N TYR A 375 -1.39 -11.09 -12.71
CA TYR A 375 -2.66 -10.69 -12.10
C TYR A 375 -3.83 -11.02 -13.03
N PRO A 376 -5.07 -11.20 -12.51
CA PRO A 376 -6.22 -11.59 -13.33
C PRO A 376 -6.51 -10.63 -14.48
N GLU A 377 -6.18 -9.35 -14.31
CA GLU A 377 -6.35 -8.30 -15.32
C GLU A 377 -5.25 -8.33 -16.41
N ILE A 378 -4.14 -9.02 -16.17
CA ILE A 378 -2.96 -9.04 -17.03
C ILE A 378 -2.80 -10.44 -17.65
N GLN A 379 -3.39 -10.59 -18.83
CA GLN A 379 -3.18 -11.75 -19.71
C GLN A 379 -2.33 -11.30 -20.89
N ASP A 380 -1.01 -11.29 -20.69
CA ASP A 380 -0.01 -10.76 -21.62
C ASP A 380 0.55 -11.83 -22.59
N TRP A 381 -0.04 -13.03 -22.61
CA TRP A 381 0.26 -14.08 -23.58
C TRP A 381 -0.76 -14.09 -24.71
N GLY A 382 -0.30 -14.36 -25.94
CA GLY A 382 -1.18 -14.48 -27.11
C GLY A 382 -1.80 -13.17 -27.60
N VAL A 383 -1.37 -12.02 -27.09
CA VAL A 383 -1.87 -10.69 -27.46
C VAL A 383 -0.71 -9.71 -27.71
N ASP A 384 -0.97 -8.67 -28.51
CA ASP A 384 -0.03 -7.55 -28.66
C ASP A 384 -0.21 -6.49 -27.56
N GLN A 385 0.76 -5.57 -27.45
CA GLN A 385 0.77 -4.53 -26.41
C GLN A 385 -0.50 -3.66 -26.45
N SER A 386 -1.01 -3.33 -27.65
CA SER A 386 -2.21 -2.48 -27.77
C SER A 386 -3.45 -3.19 -27.26
N THR A 387 -3.60 -4.48 -27.58
CA THR A 387 -4.70 -5.32 -27.12
C THR A 387 -4.61 -5.51 -25.61
N LEU A 388 -3.42 -5.79 -25.09
CA LEU A 388 -3.18 -5.92 -23.65
C LEU A 388 -3.55 -4.63 -22.89
N GLN A 389 -3.11 -3.47 -23.39
CA GLN A 389 -3.48 -2.18 -22.80
C GLN A 389 -5.00 -1.96 -22.81
N ASN A 390 -5.68 -2.25 -23.92
CA ASN A 390 -7.14 -2.10 -24.00
C ASN A 390 -7.86 -3.02 -23.01
N ASN A 391 -7.40 -4.27 -22.84
CA ASN A 391 -7.94 -5.21 -21.87
C ASN A 391 -7.74 -4.70 -20.43
N VAL A 392 -6.54 -4.21 -20.11
CA VAL A 392 -6.22 -3.66 -18.78
C VAL A 392 -7.02 -2.39 -18.49
N ARG A 393 -7.16 -1.45 -19.44
CA ARG A 393 -8.03 -0.27 -19.27
C ARG A 393 -9.48 -0.67 -19.00
N THR A 394 -9.97 -1.66 -19.74
CA THR A 394 -11.33 -2.22 -19.55
C THR A 394 -11.50 -2.81 -18.15
N ALA A 395 -10.53 -3.59 -17.68
CA ALA A 395 -10.56 -4.15 -16.33
C ALA A 395 -10.55 -3.06 -15.25
N ILE A 396 -9.65 -2.07 -15.35
CA ILE A 396 -9.54 -0.94 -14.42
C ILE A 396 -10.84 -0.12 -14.40
N ASN A 397 -11.43 0.16 -15.56
CA ASN A 397 -12.73 0.84 -15.63
C ASN A 397 -13.83 0.03 -14.95
N ASN A 398 -13.91 -1.28 -15.20
CA ASN A 398 -14.93 -2.13 -14.57
C ASN A 398 -14.80 -2.16 -13.04
N LEU A 399 -13.59 -2.06 -12.50
CA LEU A 399 -13.33 -2.07 -11.06
C LEU A 399 -13.63 -0.70 -10.42
N TYR A 400 -13.05 0.37 -10.96
CA TYR A 400 -12.96 1.67 -10.28
C TYR A 400 -13.74 2.80 -10.95
N ASN A 401 -14.17 2.62 -12.19
CA ASN A 401 -14.98 3.59 -12.94
C ASN A 401 -16.17 2.86 -13.58
N ALA A 402 -16.78 1.96 -12.80
CA ALA A 402 -17.80 1.04 -13.29
C ALA A 402 -18.84 1.85 -14.05
N PRO A 403 -19.19 1.41 -15.27
CA PRO A 403 -19.58 2.31 -16.33
C PRO A 403 -20.77 3.19 -15.98
N ALA A 404 -20.79 4.33 -16.68
CA ALA A 404 -21.94 5.14 -17.06
C ALA A 404 -23.11 4.33 -17.72
N ARG A 405 -23.51 3.20 -17.11
CA ARG A 405 -24.66 2.36 -17.46
C ARG A 405 -25.98 2.95 -17.00
N MET A 406 -25.95 4.08 -16.31
CA MET A 406 -27.09 4.97 -16.22
C MET A 406 -27.02 5.91 -17.41
N SER A 407 -27.90 5.71 -18.39
CA SER A 407 -28.26 6.76 -19.34
C SER A 407 -28.45 8.10 -18.60
N PRO A 408 -28.22 9.27 -19.23
CA PRO A 408 -28.53 10.59 -18.64
C PRO A 408 -30.02 10.81 -18.26
N ALA A 409 -30.86 9.79 -18.42
CA ALA A 409 -32.30 9.84 -18.33
C ALA A 409 -32.84 8.88 -17.25
N ALA A 410 -32.41 9.03 -16.00
CA ALA A 410 -33.20 8.61 -14.83
C ALA A 410 -32.63 9.21 -13.53
N HIS A 411 -32.42 10.53 -13.49
CA HIS A 411 -32.30 11.24 -12.20
C HIS A 411 -33.68 11.32 -11.53
N ASN A 412 -34.17 10.20 -11.01
CA ASN A 412 -35.29 10.25 -10.08
C ASN A 412 -34.79 10.85 -8.76
N LYS A 413 -34.97 12.17 -8.60
CA LYS A 413 -34.76 12.91 -7.35
C LYS A 413 -35.39 12.22 -6.12
N ARG A 414 -36.39 11.35 -6.33
CA ARG A 414 -37.18 10.68 -5.28
C ARG A 414 -36.43 9.60 -4.50
N ASP A 415 -35.50 8.84 -5.09
CA ASP A 415 -34.80 7.78 -4.33
C ASP A 415 -33.70 8.35 -3.43
N ILE A 416 -33.03 9.42 -3.86
CA ILE A 416 -31.94 10.06 -3.09
C ILE A 416 -32.49 10.86 -1.90
N LEU A 417 -33.63 11.54 -2.08
CA LEU A 417 -34.31 12.23 -0.98
C LEU A 417 -34.78 11.25 0.09
N HIS A 418 -35.21 10.05 -0.29
CA HIS A 418 -35.74 9.06 0.66
C HIS A 418 -34.67 8.46 1.59
N ASP A 419 -33.41 8.38 1.14
CA ASP A 419 -32.27 7.97 1.96
C ASP A 419 -31.77 9.13 2.86
N LEU A 420 -31.89 10.39 2.40
CA LEU A 420 -31.47 11.59 3.13
C LEU A 420 -32.53 12.10 4.15
N GLU A 421 -33.81 11.80 3.97
CA GLU A 421 -34.92 12.20 4.85
C GLU A 421 -34.98 11.40 6.18
N ASN A 422 -34.22 10.30 6.30
CA ASN A 422 -34.14 9.51 7.54
C ASN A 422 -33.15 10.06 8.59
N VAL A 423 -32.59 11.25 8.37
CA VAL A 423 -31.67 11.90 9.31
C VAL A 423 -32.44 12.93 10.17
N PRO A 424 -32.34 12.89 11.52
CA PRO A 424 -33.12 13.76 12.41
C PRO A 424 -32.94 15.25 12.12
N HIS A 425 -34.07 15.96 12.10
CA HIS A 425 -34.15 17.41 11.87
C HIS A 425 -33.82 18.21 13.13
N ASP A 426 -32.74 19.00 13.10
CA ASP A 426 -32.71 20.26 13.86
C ASP A 426 -31.90 21.36 13.15
N LEU A 427 -32.54 22.51 12.97
CA LEU A 427 -32.23 23.53 11.97
C LEU A 427 -31.26 24.58 12.51
N THR A 428 -29.96 24.35 12.29
CA THR A 428 -28.92 25.36 12.00
C THR A 428 -27.56 24.70 11.69
N SER A 429 -27.38 23.42 12.00
CA SER A 429 -26.23 22.57 11.64
C SER A 429 -26.45 21.66 10.40
N MET A 430 -27.64 21.71 9.78
CA MET A 430 -28.07 20.73 8.76
C MET A 430 -27.42 20.80 7.38
N ALA A 431 -26.60 21.82 7.08
CA ALA A 431 -25.87 21.86 5.81
C ALA A 431 -24.64 20.92 5.84
N ALA A 432 -23.97 20.81 6.99
CA ALA A 432 -22.78 19.97 7.18
C ALA A 432 -23.12 18.46 7.13
N ASN A 433 -24.29 18.06 7.63
CA ASN A 433 -24.73 16.65 7.61
C ASN A 433 -25.22 16.16 6.23
N LYS A 434 -25.32 17.04 5.22
CA LYS A 434 -25.73 16.67 3.85
C LYS A 434 -24.58 16.55 2.86
N VAL A 435 -23.38 17.01 3.23
CA VAL A 435 -22.18 16.99 2.38
C VAL A 435 -21.18 16.04 3.01
N THR A 436 -20.97 14.88 2.38
CA THR A 436 -20.05 13.87 2.89
C THR A 436 -19.15 13.31 1.79
N GLY A 437 -17.88 13.11 2.12
CA GLY A 437 -16.95 12.33 1.31
C GLY A 437 -17.08 10.83 1.54
N GLN A 438 -17.75 10.42 2.63
CA GLN A 438 -17.95 9.02 2.99
C GLN A 438 -19.11 8.43 2.20
N MET A 439 -18.83 7.40 1.41
CA MET A 439 -19.86 6.74 0.62
C MET A 439 -19.55 5.28 0.33
N THR A 440 -20.61 4.51 0.14
CA THR A 440 -20.50 3.13 -0.34
C THR A 440 -20.05 3.09 -1.79
N LYS A 441 -19.46 1.97 -2.24
CA LYS A 441 -19.10 1.75 -3.65
C LYS A 441 -20.28 1.99 -4.60
N SER A 442 -21.47 1.51 -4.25
CA SER A 442 -22.69 1.71 -5.03
C SER A 442 -23.10 3.18 -5.16
N GLN A 443 -22.89 3.99 -4.13
CA GLN A 443 -23.13 5.44 -4.19
C GLN A 443 -22.07 6.13 -5.04
N PHE A 444 -20.79 5.78 -4.85
CA PHE A 444 -19.68 6.29 -5.65
C PHE A 444 -19.90 6.05 -7.16
N ASP A 445 -20.26 4.82 -7.53
CA ASP A 445 -20.54 4.43 -8.91
C ASP A 445 -21.77 5.15 -9.48
N ARG A 446 -22.85 5.27 -8.68
CA ARG A 446 -24.07 6.00 -9.08
C ARG A 446 -23.81 7.47 -9.36
N LEU A 447 -22.92 8.09 -8.59
CA LEU A 447 -22.50 9.48 -8.78
C LEU A 447 -21.54 9.64 -9.96
N GLY A 448 -20.96 8.56 -10.47
CA GLY A 448 -20.01 8.58 -11.58
C GLY A 448 -18.76 9.41 -11.26
N VAL A 449 -18.28 9.36 -10.01
CA VAL A 449 -17.23 10.27 -9.49
C VAL A 449 -15.99 10.29 -10.38
N ASN A 450 -15.52 9.12 -10.81
CA ASN A 450 -14.33 8.98 -11.65
C ASN A 450 -14.56 9.34 -13.13
N ASN A 451 -15.80 9.60 -13.54
CA ASN A 451 -16.21 10.00 -14.89
C ASN A 451 -16.88 11.40 -14.90
N MET A 452 -16.68 12.21 -13.85
CA MET A 452 -17.15 13.59 -13.83
C MET A 452 -16.36 14.45 -14.82
N VAL A 453 -16.98 15.54 -15.30
CA VAL A 453 -16.35 16.48 -16.25
C VAL A 453 -15.27 17.37 -15.62
N LYS A 454 -15.11 17.32 -14.29
CA LYS A 454 -14.10 18.06 -13.56
C LYS A 454 -13.71 17.29 -12.30
N ASN A 455 -12.42 17.22 -12.04
CA ASN A 455 -11.88 16.62 -10.83
C ASN A 455 -11.35 17.71 -9.91
N TRP A 456 -11.52 17.51 -8.61
CA TRP A 456 -11.01 18.38 -7.55
C TRP A 456 -10.24 17.56 -6.53
N ALA A 457 -9.18 18.13 -5.98
CA ALA A 457 -8.39 17.48 -4.95
C ALA A 457 -7.73 18.48 -3.99
N ILE A 458 -7.37 17.98 -2.81
CA ILE A 458 -6.49 18.64 -1.85
C ILE A 458 -5.09 18.06 -2.05
N ASN A 459 -4.14 18.94 -2.34
CA ASN A 459 -2.72 18.62 -2.35
C ASN A 459 -2.15 18.89 -0.96
N VAL A 460 -1.36 17.94 -0.46
CA VAL A 460 -0.63 18.04 0.81
C VAL A 460 0.85 17.87 0.53
N ALA A 461 1.69 18.82 0.96
CA ALA A 461 3.13 18.65 1.10
C ALA A 461 3.54 18.92 2.55
N VAL A 462 4.33 18.03 3.13
CA VAL A 462 4.80 18.16 4.53
C VAL A 462 6.05 17.33 4.73
N ASP A 463 6.97 17.76 5.58
CA ASP A 463 8.02 16.87 6.09
C ASP A 463 7.37 15.81 6.98
N LYS A 464 7.32 14.56 6.50
CA LYS A 464 6.72 13.45 7.24
C LYS A 464 7.47 13.09 8.53
N HIS A 465 8.67 13.65 8.75
CA HIS A 465 9.46 13.46 9.97
C HIS A 465 9.38 14.64 10.96
N ALA A 466 8.55 15.65 10.69
CA ALA A 466 8.47 16.90 11.45
C ALA A 466 8.23 16.73 12.96
N LEU A 467 7.65 15.61 13.39
CA LEU A 467 7.34 15.30 14.79
C LEU A 467 8.30 14.28 15.38
N ASN A 468 9.61 14.48 15.17
CA ASN A 468 10.68 13.55 15.58
C ASN A 468 10.52 12.14 14.97
N GLY A 469 10.03 12.07 13.73
CA GLY A 469 9.73 10.82 13.03
C GLY A 469 8.43 10.12 13.49
N ASN A 470 7.73 10.62 14.51
CA ASN A 470 6.46 10.03 14.91
C ASN A 470 5.42 10.21 13.78
N PRO A 471 4.70 9.14 13.39
CA PRO A 471 3.65 9.26 12.40
C PRO A 471 2.51 10.16 12.89
N PHE A 472 1.87 10.87 11.97
CA PHE A 472 0.72 11.74 12.24
C PHE A 472 -0.34 11.63 11.12
N GLN A 473 -1.49 12.22 11.39
CA GLN A 473 -2.65 12.21 10.50
C GLN A 473 -3.16 13.64 10.29
N ILE A 474 -3.53 13.99 9.07
CA ILE A 474 -4.20 15.25 8.72
C ILE A 474 -5.60 14.92 8.21
N HIS A 475 -6.61 15.23 9.01
CA HIS A 475 -8.01 15.00 8.70
C HIS A 475 -8.60 16.26 8.06
N PHE A 476 -9.18 16.11 6.87
CA PHE A 476 -9.85 17.21 6.16
C PHE A 476 -11.36 17.10 6.32
N PHE A 477 -12.02 18.21 6.64
CA PHE A 477 -13.46 18.30 6.88
C PHE A 477 -14.12 19.37 6.02
N TYR A 478 -15.38 19.15 5.68
CA TYR A 478 -16.27 20.17 5.13
C TYR A 478 -17.10 20.78 6.26
N GLY A 479 -16.64 21.92 6.77
CA GLY A 479 -17.07 22.54 8.01
C GLY A 479 -16.26 22.03 9.21
N GLU A 480 -16.62 22.49 10.39
CA GLU A 480 -16.01 22.01 11.63
C GLU A 480 -16.47 20.57 11.93
N PRO A 481 -15.58 19.68 12.43
CA PRO A 481 -16.02 18.39 12.95
C PRO A 481 -16.97 18.59 14.14
N ASP A 482 -17.87 17.63 14.36
CA ASP A 482 -18.79 17.67 15.51
C ASP A 482 -18.01 17.78 16.82
N THR A 483 -18.37 18.77 17.65
CA THR A 483 -17.72 19.05 18.93
C THR A 483 -17.87 17.93 19.95
N GLU A 484 -18.81 17.01 19.75
CA GLU A 484 -18.96 15.81 20.59
C GLU A 484 -17.98 14.69 20.22
N LEU A 485 -17.41 14.73 19.01
CA LEU A 485 -16.44 13.72 18.57
C LEU A 485 -15.07 13.97 19.20
N LYS A 486 -14.51 12.92 19.78
CA LYS A 486 -13.10 12.92 20.16
C LYS A 486 -12.21 12.79 18.92
N PRO A 487 -10.94 13.22 18.99
CA PRO A 487 -9.97 13.03 17.90
C PRO A 487 -9.89 11.57 17.41
N THR A 488 -9.98 10.60 18.33
CA THR A 488 -9.99 9.15 18.01
C THR A 488 -11.22 8.70 17.20
N GLU A 489 -12.24 9.55 17.08
CA GLU A 489 -13.52 9.26 16.44
C GLU A 489 -13.75 10.10 15.18
N TYR A 490 -12.76 10.88 14.73
CA TYR A 490 -12.87 11.70 13.52
C TYR A 490 -13.22 10.90 12.27
N PHE A 491 -12.85 9.62 12.19
CA PHE A 491 -13.27 8.73 11.11
C PHE A 491 -14.80 8.54 11.04
N LYS A 492 -15.53 8.79 12.13
CA LYS A 492 -17.00 8.73 12.19
C LYS A 492 -17.67 10.05 11.80
N ALA A 493 -16.91 11.14 11.63
CA ALA A 493 -17.47 12.43 11.30
C ALA A 493 -18.11 12.39 9.91
N GLN A 494 -19.39 12.69 9.81
CA GLN A 494 -20.13 12.66 8.54
C GLN A 494 -19.54 13.63 7.52
N ASN A 495 -19.00 14.76 7.97
CA ASN A 495 -18.38 15.76 7.12
C ASN A 495 -16.88 15.54 6.87
N LEU A 496 -16.31 14.40 7.25
CA LEU A 496 -14.94 14.04 6.87
C LEU A 496 -14.85 13.88 5.35
N ILE A 497 -13.87 14.56 4.76
CA ILE A 497 -13.51 14.47 3.34
C ILE A 497 -12.59 13.27 3.12
N GLY A 498 -11.54 13.18 3.94
CA GLY A 498 -10.51 12.15 3.87
C GLY A 498 -9.37 12.48 4.84
N THR A 499 -8.46 11.53 5.03
CA THR A 499 -7.32 11.71 5.93
C THR A 499 -6.02 11.41 5.20
N TYR A 500 -5.09 12.37 5.19
CA TYR A 500 -3.70 12.14 4.81
C TYR A 500 -2.93 11.56 6.01
N ARG A 501 -2.11 10.53 5.80
CA ARG A 501 -1.38 9.85 6.87
C ARG A 501 0.05 9.60 6.46
N THR A 502 0.96 9.71 7.41
CA THR A 502 2.38 9.42 7.20
C THR A 502 2.72 8.01 7.66
N PHE A 503 3.62 7.34 6.94
CA PHE A 503 4.24 6.09 7.37
C PHE A 503 5.73 6.31 7.65
N THR A 504 6.11 6.25 8.92
CA THR A 504 7.46 6.52 9.43
C THR A 504 7.73 5.69 10.69
N SER A 505 8.95 5.77 11.21
CA SER A 505 9.30 5.26 12.55
C SER A 505 9.77 6.41 13.44
N PRO A 506 9.49 6.35 14.77
CA PRO A 506 10.05 7.29 15.73
C PRO A 506 11.57 7.31 15.63
N MET A 507 12.18 8.51 15.67
CA MET A 507 13.64 8.61 15.77
C MET A 507 14.08 8.20 17.18
N SER A 508 14.79 7.08 17.33
CA SER A 508 15.28 6.61 18.63
C SER A 508 16.27 7.60 19.28
N SER A 509 16.27 7.70 20.61
CA SER A 509 17.19 8.55 21.38
C SER A 509 18.68 8.16 21.22
N SER A 510 18.98 6.95 20.76
CA SER A 510 20.34 6.46 20.47
C SER A 510 20.89 6.93 19.11
N SER A 511 20.04 7.47 18.22
CA SER A 511 20.40 7.93 16.86
C SER A 511 21.31 9.18 16.79
N SER A 512 21.84 9.60 17.93
CA SER A 512 22.63 10.82 18.10
C SER A 512 23.96 10.87 17.32
N SER A 513 24.45 9.75 16.77
CA SER A 513 25.72 9.71 16.04
C SER A 513 25.64 10.18 14.60
N HIS A 514 24.47 10.10 13.93
CA HIS A 514 24.29 10.55 12.54
C HIS A 514 23.05 11.46 12.44
N ARG A 515 23.08 12.57 13.18
CA ARG A 515 22.08 13.63 13.04
C ARG A 515 22.02 14.05 11.57
N ARG A 516 20.84 13.95 10.96
CA ARG A 516 20.51 14.61 9.68
C ARG A 516 21.08 16.02 9.73
N SER A 517 21.94 16.38 8.78
CA SER A 517 22.55 17.71 8.77
C SER A 517 21.43 18.74 8.63
N SER A 518 21.45 19.78 9.47
CA SER A 518 20.43 20.84 9.49
C SER A 518 20.40 21.72 8.24
N ASP A 519 21.27 21.44 7.25
CA ASP A 519 21.44 22.22 6.02
C ASP A 519 20.84 21.53 4.78
N GLU A 520 20.21 20.35 4.92
CA GLU A 520 19.54 19.71 3.78
C GLU A 520 18.23 20.42 3.44
N VAL A 521 18.06 20.74 2.15
CA VAL A 521 16.82 21.25 1.57
C VAL A 521 15.69 20.32 2.01
N SER A 522 14.80 20.81 2.87
CA SER A 522 13.59 20.09 3.33
C SER A 522 12.87 19.43 2.15
N LYS A 523 13.05 18.12 1.98
CA LYS A 523 12.36 17.32 0.97
C LYS A 523 10.99 16.95 1.53
N LEU A 524 9.94 17.58 1.02
CA LEU A 524 8.57 17.37 1.49
C LEU A 524 8.01 16.07 0.92
N SER A 525 7.37 15.27 1.77
CA SER A 525 6.49 14.19 1.35
C SER A 525 5.19 14.80 0.84
N THR A 526 4.64 14.22 -0.22
CA THR A 526 3.47 14.74 -0.91
C THR A 526 2.40 13.67 -1.09
N GLY A 527 1.13 14.10 -1.02
CA GLY A 527 -0.03 13.24 -1.24
C GLY A 527 -1.25 14.05 -1.67
N GLN A 528 -2.28 13.35 -2.12
CA GLN A 528 -3.49 13.97 -2.66
C GLN A 528 -4.75 13.29 -2.12
N ILE A 529 -5.71 14.10 -1.65
CA ILE A 529 -7.04 13.66 -1.20
C ILE A 529 -8.09 14.13 -2.20
N SER A 530 -8.85 13.21 -2.78
CA SER A 530 -9.88 13.54 -3.77
C SER A 530 -11.06 14.28 -3.12
N LEU A 531 -11.40 15.46 -3.65
CA LEU A 531 -12.61 16.21 -3.28
C LEU A 531 -13.82 15.85 -4.15
N SER A 532 -13.56 15.26 -5.33
CA SER A 532 -14.61 14.89 -6.30
C SER A 532 -15.77 14.09 -5.67
N PRO A 533 -15.55 13.07 -4.79
CA PRO A 533 -16.67 12.35 -4.18
C PRO A 533 -17.59 13.27 -3.37
N LEU A 534 -17.01 14.11 -2.51
CA LEU A 534 -17.75 15.05 -1.68
C LEU A 534 -18.52 16.06 -2.52
N LEU A 535 -17.89 16.62 -3.55
CA LEU A 535 -18.52 17.61 -4.42
C LEU A 535 -19.62 16.98 -5.29
N ALA A 536 -19.44 15.74 -5.74
CA ALA A 536 -20.49 14.99 -6.43
C ALA A 536 -21.71 14.77 -5.53
N ASN A 537 -21.47 14.42 -4.26
CA ASN A 537 -22.52 14.28 -3.26
C ASN A 537 -23.24 15.63 -3.01
N ALA A 538 -22.50 16.73 -2.86
CA ALA A 538 -23.06 18.06 -2.67
C ALA A 538 -23.91 18.51 -3.87
N ALA A 539 -23.46 18.26 -5.10
CA ALA A 539 -24.23 18.53 -6.32
C ALA A 539 -25.50 17.67 -6.39
N ALA A 540 -25.41 16.38 -6.09
CA ALA A 540 -26.58 15.48 -6.06
C ALA A 540 -27.60 15.87 -4.99
N ALA A 541 -27.15 16.43 -3.87
CA ALA A 541 -27.98 16.97 -2.80
C ALA A 541 -28.58 18.35 -3.11
N GLY A 542 -28.21 18.98 -4.25
CA GLY A 542 -28.65 20.31 -4.66
C GLY A 542 -28.03 21.46 -3.86
N ILE A 543 -26.90 21.22 -3.21
CA ILE A 543 -26.12 22.23 -2.47
C ILE A 543 -25.23 23.01 -3.43
N LEU A 544 -24.58 22.29 -4.35
CA LEU A 544 -23.98 22.88 -5.54
C LEU A 544 -25.00 22.89 -6.69
N PRO A 545 -24.93 23.88 -7.60
CA PRO A 545 -25.97 24.09 -8.62
C PRO A 545 -26.10 22.92 -9.60
N ASP A 546 -24.99 22.30 -9.97
CA ASP A 546 -24.94 21.16 -10.88
C ASP A 546 -23.66 20.32 -10.71
N ASN A 547 -23.52 19.28 -11.53
CA ASN A 547 -22.40 18.36 -11.54
C ASN A 547 -21.23 18.82 -12.44
N THR A 548 -21.25 20.05 -12.97
CA THR A 548 -20.11 20.63 -13.69
C THR A 548 -18.98 21.03 -12.75
N LEU A 549 -19.32 21.24 -11.47
CA LEU A 549 -18.41 21.63 -10.40
C LEU A 549 -17.59 22.87 -10.76
N ALA A 550 -18.22 23.85 -11.41
CA ALA A 550 -17.55 25.06 -11.87
C ALA A 550 -16.83 25.79 -10.71
N PRO A 551 -15.61 26.33 -10.92
CA PRO A 551 -14.86 27.01 -9.87
C PRO A 551 -15.60 28.17 -9.21
N VAL A 552 -16.45 28.88 -9.97
CA VAL A 552 -17.28 29.98 -9.45
C VAL A 552 -18.21 29.57 -8.32
N ASP A 553 -18.63 28.30 -8.29
CA ASP A 553 -19.52 27.75 -7.26
C ASP A 553 -18.73 26.99 -6.19
N VAL A 554 -17.69 26.24 -6.59
CA VAL A 554 -16.91 25.38 -5.69
C VAL A 554 -15.92 26.16 -4.84
N VAL A 555 -15.21 27.14 -5.40
CA VAL A 555 -14.18 27.90 -4.67
C VAL A 555 -14.78 28.61 -3.45
N PRO A 556 -15.86 29.41 -3.56
CA PRO A 556 -16.46 30.03 -2.38
C PRO A 556 -16.93 29.01 -1.33
N ALA A 557 -17.55 27.91 -1.77
CA ALA A 557 -18.02 26.86 -0.87
C ALA A 557 -16.88 26.23 -0.06
N LEU A 558 -15.73 25.94 -0.70
CA LEU A 558 -14.56 25.39 -0.02
C LEU A 558 -13.80 26.44 0.79
N SER A 559 -13.71 27.70 0.33
CA SER A 559 -13.08 28.78 1.11
C SER A 559 -13.73 28.90 2.49
N ASP A 560 -15.05 28.84 2.54
CA ASP A 560 -15.82 28.98 3.78
C ASP A 560 -15.78 27.71 4.66
N ASN A 561 -15.70 26.52 4.06
CA ASN A 561 -15.94 25.26 4.77
C ASN A 561 -14.73 24.34 4.90
N LEU A 562 -13.71 24.41 4.05
CA LEU A 562 -12.57 23.47 4.15
C LEU A 562 -11.78 23.71 5.44
N GLN A 563 -11.79 22.74 6.34
CA GLN A 563 -11.05 22.75 7.60
C GLN A 563 -10.13 21.53 7.68
N TRP A 564 -9.05 21.61 8.44
CA TRP A 564 -8.25 20.45 8.79
C TRP A 564 -7.85 20.43 10.27
N ARG A 565 -7.66 19.21 10.77
CA ARG A 565 -7.15 18.90 12.11
C ARG A 565 -6.04 17.87 12.02
N ILE A 566 -5.12 17.92 12.97
CA ILE A 566 -3.96 17.04 12.98
C ILE A 566 -4.01 16.21 14.24
N THR A 567 -3.79 14.90 14.12
CA THR A 567 -3.68 14.00 15.26
C THR A 567 -2.39 13.21 15.20
N ASP A 568 -1.96 12.68 16.34
CA ASP A 568 -0.91 11.67 16.40
C ASP A 568 -1.35 10.34 15.75
N SER A 569 -0.42 9.39 15.68
CA SER A 569 -0.66 8.09 15.04
C SER A 569 -1.76 7.25 15.71
N THR A 570 -2.05 7.48 16.99
CA THR A 570 -3.11 6.78 17.74
C THR A 570 -4.46 7.49 17.62
N GLY A 571 -4.45 8.74 17.17
CA GLY A 571 -5.60 9.63 17.16
C GLY A 571 -6.01 10.11 18.56
N GLU A 572 -5.22 9.85 19.60
CA GLU A 572 -5.56 10.22 20.98
C GLU A 572 -5.33 11.70 21.25
N ASN A 573 -4.32 12.29 20.61
CA ASN A 573 -3.93 13.68 20.84
C ASN A 573 -4.09 14.49 19.56
N GLU A 574 -4.78 15.62 19.66
CA GLU A 574 -4.80 16.63 18.61
C GLU A 574 -3.54 17.49 18.70
N ILE A 575 -2.89 17.70 17.56
CA ILE A 575 -1.67 18.47 17.40
C ILE A 575 -2.04 19.82 16.79
N PRO A 576 -1.56 20.94 17.33
CA PRO A 576 -1.82 22.25 16.74
C PRO A 576 -1.33 22.29 15.29
N VAL A 577 -2.18 22.76 14.38
CA VAL A 577 -1.82 22.88 12.95
C VAL A 577 -0.59 23.77 12.75
N GLN A 578 -0.42 24.77 13.61
CA GLN A 578 0.75 25.66 13.62
C GLN A 578 2.06 24.89 13.82
N GLU A 579 2.06 23.82 14.62
CA GLU A 579 3.25 23.03 14.88
C GLU A 579 3.76 22.33 13.61
N LEU A 580 2.87 21.75 12.80
CA LEU A 580 3.26 21.17 11.50
C LEU A 580 3.53 22.23 10.43
N ALA A 581 2.90 23.40 10.50
CA ALA A 581 3.25 24.51 9.61
C ALA A 581 4.67 25.00 9.86
N ASP A 582 5.06 25.16 11.13
CA ASP A 582 6.37 25.69 11.52
C ASP A 582 7.48 24.65 11.36
N ASN A 583 7.27 23.43 11.86
CA ASN A 583 8.30 22.38 11.89
C ASN A 583 8.31 21.54 10.61
N GLY A 584 7.13 21.26 10.06
CA GLY A 584 6.97 20.37 8.90
C GLY A 584 6.79 21.08 7.57
N LYS A 585 6.77 22.43 7.56
CA LYS A 585 6.50 23.24 6.38
C LYS A 585 5.23 22.80 5.64
N LEU A 586 4.19 22.49 6.41
CA LEU A 586 2.90 22.04 5.87
C LEU A 586 2.39 23.02 4.81
N ARG A 587 2.11 22.47 3.63
CA ARG A 587 1.47 23.14 2.50
C ARG A 587 0.22 22.36 2.12
N VAL A 588 -0.93 23.01 2.20
CA VAL A 588 -2.22 22.53 1.75
C VAL A 588 -2.69 23.44 0.63
N SER A 589 -2.97 22.87 -0.54
CA SER A 589 -3.61 23.59 -1.65
C SER A 589 -4.78 22.81 -2.23
N VAL A 590 -5.68 23.52 -2.91
CA VAL A 590 -6.81 22.92 -3.60
C VAL A 590 -6.60 23.07 -5.10
N VAL A 591 -6.69 21.97 -5.82
CA VAL A 591 -6.49 21.92 -7.27
C VAL A 591 -7.71 21.35 -7.96
N SER A 592 -7.92 21.77 -9.21
CA SER A 592 -8.93 21.17 -10.09
C SER A 592 -8.38 20.96 -11.50
N ARG A 593 -8.95 20.02 -12.24
CA ARG A 593 -8.68 19.87 -13.68
C ARG A 593 -9.94 19.48 -14.45
N ASP A 594 -10.03 19.93 -15.69
CA ASP A 594 -11.07 19.49 -16.62
C ASP A 594 -10.85 18.03 -17.00
N VAL A 595 -11.95 17.31 -17.21
CA VAL A 595 -11.95 15.91 -17.63
C VAL A 595 -12.93 15.73 -18.77
N GLU A 596 -12.47 15.09 -19.83
CA GLU A 596 -13.31 14.54 -20.90
C GLU A 596 -13.68 13.11 -20.50
N PRO A 597 -14.91 12.87 -20.03
CA PRO A 597 -15.33 11.54 -19.57
C PRO A 597 -15.37 10.52 -20.70
N ILE A 598 -15.26 9.24 -20.36
CA ILE A 598 -15.52 8.16 -21.33
C ILE A 598 -17.02 7.92 -21.47
N LEU A 599 -17.45 7.52 -22.67
CA LEU A 599 -18.83 7.17 -22.98
C LEU A 599 -19.08 5.66 -22.85
N ALA A 600 -20.35 5.26 -22.84
CA ALA A 600 -20.71 3.83 -22.89
C ALA A 600 -20.18 3.20 -24.20
N GLY A 601 -19.48 2.06 -24.07
CA GLY A 601 -18.77 1.43 -25.20
C GLY A 601 -17.30 1.86 -25.35
N GLU A 602 -16.84 2.84 -24.56
CA GLU A 602 -15.45 3.31 -24.54
C GLU A 602 -14.67 2.76 -23.34
N GLU A 603 -15.08 1.63 -22.76
CA GLU A 603 -14.45 1.06 -21.56
C GLU A 603 -12.96 0.70 -21.76
N HIS A 604 -12.52 0.58 -23.01
CA HIS A 604 -11.12 0.35 -23.38
C HIS A 604 -10.25 1.63 -23.39
N LEU A 605 -10.85 2.80 -23.13
CA LEU A 605 -10.20 4.10 -23.01
C LEU A 605 -10.22 4.58 -21.55
N PHE A 606 -9.37 5.56 -21.23
CA PHE A 606 -9.51 6.35 -20.01
C PHE A 606 -10.02 7.75 -20.33
N PRO A 607 -10.60 8.46 -19.34
CA PRO A 607 -10.92 9.87 -19.49
C PRO A 607 -9.68 10.66 -19.89
N ARG A 608 -9.87 11.75 -20.64
CA ARG A 608 -8.76 12.67 -20.95
C ARG A 608 -8.73 13.76 -19.91
N TYR A 609 -7.55 14.03 -19.37
CA TYR A 609 -7.37 14.98 -18.29
C TYR A 609 -6.70 16.25 -18.82
N GLY A 610 -7.23 17.41 -18.44
CA GLY A 610 -6.53 18.68 -18.59
C GLY A 610 -5.46 18.88 -17.51
N GLU A 611 -4.77 20.01 -17.61
CA GLU A 611 -3.79 20.43 -16.60
C GLU A 611 -4.46 20.74 -15.26
N TRP A 612 -3.71 20.52 -14.18
CA TRP A 612 -4.12 20.97 -12.86
C TRP A 612 -4.06 22.50 -12.76
N VAL A 613 -5.04 23.06 -12.07
CA VAL A 613 -5.13 24.49 -11.75
C VAL A 613 -5.27 24.62 -10.24
N GLU A 614 -4.34 25.31 -9.60
CA GLU A 614 -4.38 25.62 -8.17
C GLU A 614 -5.30 26.81 -7.87
N TRP A 615 -6.07 26.70 -6.78
CA TRP A 615 -7.02 27.69 -6.29
C TRP A 615 -6.61 28.17 -4.89
N GLU A 616 -5.59 29.04 -4.83
CA GLU A 616 -5.04 29.59 -3.58
C GLU A 616 -6.10 30.22 -2.67
N ASP A 617 -7.14 30.82 -3.26
CA ASP A 617 -8.23 31.49 -2.51
C ASP A 617 -9.00 30.54 -1.57
N VAL A 618 -8.95 29.23 -1.79
CA VAL A 618 -9.60 28.24 -0.91
C VAL A 618 -8.87 28.09 0.43
N THR A 619 -7.54 28.23 0.42
CA THR A 619 -6.66 28.02 1.58
C THR A 619 -6.08 29.32 2.13
N ARG A 620 -6.23 30.43 1.41
CA ARG A 620 -5.72 31.75 1.76
C ARG A 620 -6.05 32.12 3.22
N GLY A 621 -5.01 32.38 4.01
CA GLY A 621 -5.12 32.82 5.40
C GLY A 621 -5.37 31.71 6.42
N LYS A 622 -5.45 30.44 5.99
CA LYS A 622 -5.50 29.26 6.88
C LYS A 622 -4.08 28.80 7.19
N VAL A 623 -3.84 28.32 8.42
CA VAL A 623 -2.50 27.88 8.86
C VAL A 623 -2.06 26.64 8.08
N GLY A 624 -0.94 26.73 7.36
CA GLY A 624 -0.47 25.68 6.45
C GLY A 624 -1.12 25.69 5.06
N GLY A 625 -2.00 26.65 4.77
CA GLY A 625 -2.51 26.91 3.43
C GLY A 625 -1.49 27.66 2.56
N VAL A 626 -1.58 27.48 1.23
CA VAL A 626 -0.83 28.29 0.24
C VAL A 626 -1.34 29.73 0.18
#